data_AF-A0A1C5BGA5-F1
#
_entry.id   AF-A0A1C5BGA5-F1
#
_cell.length_a   1.000
_cell.length_b   1.000
_cell.length_c   1.000
_cell.angle_alpha   90.00
_cell.angle_beta   90.00
_cell.angle_gamma   90.00
#
_symmetry.space_group_name_H-M   'P 1'
#
loop_
_entity.id
_entity.type
_entity.pdbx_description
1 polymer ?
#
loop_
_entity_poly.entity_id
_entity_poly.type
_entity_poly.pdbx_seq_one_letter_code
_entity_poly.pdbx_strand_id
1 'polypeptide(L)'
;MFVQDDEQFTADGVTWRVPDEQGDEMTPNESTAADRVLLREAAAEDAEPLTRLFLASRAAAMPYLPRVHSDEDTLAWMTHVVLPGTTVWIAETGTGEVLGFASLDGTELEHLYLRPDVRRRGIGSLLLAKAREIAPDELTLYVFQRNTDARAFYERYGFTAVGFDDGSRNEEKEPDVRYRWTANG
;
A
#
# COMPACT_ATOMS: atom_id res chain seq x y z
N MET A 1 -52.57 34.59 1.03
CA MET A 1 -52.37 35.83 0.25
C MET A 1 -52.48 37.00 1.21
N PHE A 2 -51.36 37.37 1.83
CA PHE A 2 -51.05 38.71 2.34
C PHE A 2 -49.53 38.83 2.30
N VAL A 3 -49.09 40.01 1.90
CA VAL A 3 -47.77 40.38 1.40
C VAL A 3 -46.78 40.44 2.57
N GLN A 4 -45.58 39.92 2.37
CA GLN A 4 -44.44 40.09 3.29
C GLN A 4 -43.72 41.37 2.87
N ASP A 5 -43.68 42.36 3.75
CA ASP A 5 -42.90 43.60 3.57
C ASP A 5 -41.41 43.28 3.78
N ASP A 6 -40.62 43.42 2.71
CA ASP A 6 -39.15 43.42 2.75
C ASP A 6 -38.67 44.86 3.03
N GLU A 7 -38.39 45.18 4.29
CA GLU A 7 -37.74 46.44 4.64
C GLU A 7 -36.26 46.41 4.25
N GLN A 8 -35.93 47.08 3.14
CA GLN A 8 -34.58 47.41 2.74
C GLN A 8 -34.14 48.73 3.41
N PHE A 9 -33.07 48.69 4.20
CA PHE A 9 -32.45 49.91 4.74
C PHE A 9 -31.35 50.43 3.79
N THR A 10 -31.43 51.70 3.41
CA THR A 10 -30.39 52.41 2.66
C THR A 10 -29.85 53.58 3.48
N ALA A 11 -28.53 53.63 3.64
CA ALA A 11 -27.78 54.79 4.11
C ALA A 11 -26.49 54.92 3.26
N ASP A 12 -26.17 56.14 2.84
CA ASP A 12 -24.95 56.50 2.08
C ASP A 12 -24.68 55.72 0.79
N GLY A 13 -25.73 55.31 0.07
CA GLY A 13 -25.60 54.77 -1.30
C GLY A 13 -24.97 53.38 -1.40
N VAL A 14 -24.80 52.68 -0.28
CA VAL A 14 -24.27 51.31 -0.24
C VAL A 14 -25.37 50.35 0.23
N THR A 15 -25.72 49.39 -0.63
CA THR A 15 -26.66 48.31 -0.30
C THR A 15 -25.93 47.21 0.46
N TRP A 16 -26.31 47.00 1.72
CA TRP A 16 -25.85 45.86 2.52
C TRP A 16 -26.84 44.70 2.39
N ARG A 17 -26.38 43.52 1.98
CA ARG A 17 -27.14 42.27 2.14
C ARG A 17 -26.82 41.70 3.51
N VAL A 18 -27.86 41.39 4.29
CA VAL A 18 -27.72 40.53 5.48
C VAL A 18 -27.31 39.15 4.96
N PRO A 19 -26.18 38.56 5.38
CA PRO A 19 -25.88 37.18 5.04
C PRO A 19 -26.89 36.28 5.76
N ASP A 20 -27.54 35.37 5.02
CA ASP A 20 -28.32 34.30 5.60
C ASP A 20 -27.43 33.49 6.56
N GLU A 21 -27.75 33.54 7.86
CA GLU A 21 -27.26 32.57 8.84
C GLU A 21 -27.97 31.23 8.59
N GLN A 22 -27.51 30.49 7.58
CA GLN A 22 -27.77 29.06 7.48
C GLN A 22 -26.46 28.31 7.73
N GLY A 23 -26.46 27.58 8.85
CA GLY A 23 -25.35 26.77 9.31
C GLY A 23 -24.93 25.78 8.24
N ASP A 24 -23.66 25.88 7.84
CA ASP A 24 -22.99 24.87 7.05
C ASP A 24 -22.71 23.68 7.98
N GLU A 25 -23.69 22.78 8.08
CA GLU A 25 -23.47 21.42 8.54
C GLU A 25 -22.55 20.75 7.51
N MET A 26 -21.24 20.94 7.69
CA MET A 26 -20.20 20.26 6.93
C MET A 26 -20.28 18.77 7.25
N THR A 27 -21.14 18.07 6.51
CA THR A 27 -21.05 16.62 6.37
C THR A 27 -19.63 16.31 5.86
N PRO A 28 -18.85 15.44 6.52
CA PRO A 28 -17.57 15.03 5.98
C PRO A 28 -17.80 14.46 4.58
N ASN A 29 -17.20 15.10 3.59
CA ASN A 29 -17.30 14.73 2.18
C ASN A 29 -16.97 13.23 2.04
N GLU A 30 -17.97 12.37 1.81
CA GLU A 30 -17.80 10.92 1.61
C GLU A 30 -16.76 10.64 0.49
N SER A 31 -16.61 11.58 -0.45
CA SER A 31 -15.59 11.56 -1.51
C SER A 31 -14.14 11.61 -1.00
N THR A 32 -13.87 12.07 0.22
CA THR A 32 -12.51 12.10 0.81
C THR A 32 -12.17 10.87 1.64
N ALA A 33 -13.19 10.17 2.16
CA ALA A 33 -12.99 8.96 2.94
C ALA A 33 -12.66 7.76 2.04
N ALA A 34 -13.30 7.64 0.87
CA ALA A 34 -13.06 6.55 -0.07
C ALA A 34 -11.65 6.58 -0.69
N ASP A 35 -11.10 7.78 -0.94
CA ASP A 35 -9.76 7.96 -1.53
C ASP A 35 -8.62 7.82 -0.50
N ARG A 36 -8.94 7.69 0.79
CA ARG A 36 -7.92 7.53 1.84
C ARG A 36 -7.39 6.10 1.85
N VAL A 37 -6.07 5.97 1.77
CA VAL A 37 -5.37 4.71 2.03
C VAL A 37 -5.18 4.55 3.53
N LEU A 38 -5.62 3.43 4.07
CA LEU A 38 -5.48 3.03 5.47
C LEU A 38 -4.51 1.85 5.57
N LEU A 39 -3.74 1.82 6.66
CA LEU A 39 -2.90 0.69 7.00
C LEU A 39 -3.51 -0.06 8.18
N ARG A 40 -3.59 -1.38 8.08
CA ARG A 40 -3.95 -2.26 9.19
C ARG A 40 -3.16 -3.56 9.15
N GLU A 41 -3.11 -4.25 10.28
CA GLU A 41 -2.60 -5.62 10.34
C GLU A 41 -3.56 -6.57 9.63
N ALA A 42 -3.01 -7.61 9.00
CA ALA A 42 -3.81 -8.64 8.35
C ALA A 42 -4.45 -9.58 9.38
N ALA A 43 -5.62 -10.10 9.04
CA ALA A 43 -6.31 -11.17 9.74
C ALA A 43 -6.31 -12.44 8.87
N ALA A 44 -6.67 -13.58 9.48
CA ALA A 44 -6.73 -14.86 8.76
C ALA A 44 -7.69 -14.83 7.55
N GLU A 45 -8.74 -14.02 7.62
CA GLU A 45 -9.72 -13.81 6.54
C GLU A 45 -9.16 -13.08 5.31
N ASP A 46 -8.00 -12.43 5.43
CA ASP A 46 -7.35 -11.74 4.31
C ASP A 46 -6.60 -12.69 3.36
N ALA A 47 -6.51 -13.99 3.68
CA ALA A 47 -5.73 -14.96 2.90
C ALA A 47 -6.11 -14.99 1.41
N GLU A 48 -7.39 -15.02 1.09
CA GLU A 48 -7.86 -15.07 -0.29
C GLU A 48 -7.64 -13.74 -1.05
N PRO A 49 -8.02 -12.56 -0.50
CA PRO A 49 -7.66 -11.26 -1.08
C PRO A 49 -6.15 -11.09 -1.34
N LEU A 50 -5.32 -11.46 -0.38
CA LEU A 50 -3.86 -11.34 -0.49
C LEU A 50 -3.28 -12.29 -1.52
N THR A 51 -3.79 -13.52 -1.61
CA THR A 51 -3.39 -14.49 -2.64
C THR A 51 -3.68 -13.96 -4.03
N ARG A 52 -4.90 -13.44 -4.27
CA ARG A 52 -5.26 -12.85 -5.57
C ARG A 52 -4.36 -11.67 -5.93
N LEU A 53 -4.08 -10.80 -4.96
CA LEU A 53 -3.19 -9.66 -5.15
C LEU A 53 -1.76 -10.10 -5.49
N PHE A 54 -1.21 -11.04 -4.72
CA PHE A 54 0.13 -11.59 -4.91
C PHE A 54 0.29 -12.15 -6.33
N LEU A 55 -0.64 -13.03 -6.75
CA LEU A 55 -0.63 -13.64 -8.08
C LEU A 55 -0.72 -12.58 -9.19
N ALA A 56 -1.64 -11.62 -9.08
CA ALA A 56 -1.80 -10.54 -10.05
C ALA A 56 -0.55 -9.63 -10.13
N SER A 57 0.04 -9.29 -8.99
CA SER A 57 1.24 -8.46 -8.94
C SER A 57 2.45 -9.20 -9.54
N ARG A 58 2.64 -10.48 -9.23
CA ARG A 58 3.72 -11.29 -9.80
C ARG A 58 3.57 -11.44 -11.31
N ALA A 59 2.38 -11.76 -11.80
CA ALA A 59 2.11 -11.87 -13.24
C ALA A 59 2.41 -10.56 -13.98
N ALA A 60 2.09 -9.41 -13.39
CA ALA A 60 2.31 -8.12 -14.01
C ALA A 60 3.78 -7.64 -13.97
N ALA A 61 4.49 -7.89 -12.86
CA ALA A 61 5.85 -7.39 -12.67
C ALA A 61 6.92 -8.38 -13.16
N MET A 62 6.61 -9.68 -13.15
CA MET A 62 7.57 -10.76 -13.36
C MET A 62 6.96 -11.88 -14.23
N PRO A 63 6.45 -11.56 -15.44
CA PRO A 63 5.82 -12.54 -16.33
C PRO A 63 6.79 -13.62 -16.86
N TYR A 64 8.10 -13.43 -16.62
CA TYR A 64 9.16 -14.34 -17.02
C TYR A 64 9.44 -15.46 -16.02
N LEU A 65 8.88 -15.39 -14.81
CA LEU A 65 9.09 -16.43 -13.80
C LEU A 65 8.28 -17.67 -14.17
N PRO A 66 8.82 -18.88 -13.93
CA PRO A 66 8.04 -20.10 -14.07
C PRO A 66 6.90 -20.11 -13.04
N ARG A 67 5.77 -20.70 -13.42
CA ARG A 67 4.69 -20.99 -12.47
C ARG A 67 5.04 -22.26 -11.72
N VAL A 68 5.69 -22.11 -10.57
CA VAL A 68 6.14 -23.22 -9.71
C VAL A 68 4.99 -23.84 -8.91
N HIS A 69 4.05 -22.99 -8.45
CA HIS A 69 2.93 -23.39 -7.61
C HIS A 69 1.59 -23.15 -8.29
N SER A 70 0.58 -23.95 -7.93
CA SER A 70 -0.80 -23.68 -8.31
C SER A 70 -1.38 -22.52 -7.49
N ASP A 71 -2.54 -22.00 -7.91
CA ASP A 71 -3.23 -20.94 -7.15
C ASP A 71 -3.75 -21.50 -5.81
N GLU A 72 -4.13 -22.78 -5.77
CA GLU A 72 -4.55 -23.49 -4.55
C GLU A 72 -3.38 -23.66 -3.57
N ASP A 73 -2.20 -24.08 -4.06
CA ASP A 73 -1.00 -24.18 -3.23
C ASP A 73 -0.57 -22.80 -2.71
N THR A 74 -0.69 -21.77 -3.55
CA THR A 74 -0.39 -20.39 -3.15
C THR A 74 -1.34 -19.91 -2.05
N LEU A 75 -2.63 -20.23 -2.14
CA LEU A 75 -3.62 -19.92 -1.10
C LEU A 75 -3.31 -20.66 0.20
N ALA A 76 -2.99 -21.96 0.11
CA ALA A 76 -2.62 -22.76 1.28
C ALA A 76 -1.37 -22.20 1.97
N TRP A 77 -0.35 -21.82 1.19
CA TRP A 77 0.86 -21.17 1.70
C TRP A 77 0.56 -19.82 2.35
N MET A 78 -0.25 -18.96 1.72
CA MET A 78 -0.64 -17.68 2.31
C MET A 78 -1.38 -17.87 3.64
N THR A 79 -2.30 -18.84 3.70
CA THR A 79 -3.15 -19.14 4.87
C THR A 79 -2.37 -19.74 6.03
N HIS A 80 -1.46 -20.67 5.75
CA HIS A 80 -0.84 -21.51 6.77
C HIS A 80 0.61 -21.14 7.08
N VAL A 81 1.27 -20.36 6.22
CA VAL A 81 2.68 -20.00 6.38
C VAL A 81 2.85 -18.49 6.51
N VAL A 82 2.41 -17.70 5.53
CA VAL A 82 2.66 -16.25 5.52
C VAL A 82 1.92 -15.56 6.66
N LEU A 83 0.59 -15.69 6.72
CA LEU A 83 -0.21 -14.99 7.72
C LEU A 83 0.12 -15.40 9.17
N PRO A 84 0.34 -16.69 9.50
CA PRO A 84 0.70 -17.08 10.86
C PRO A 84 2.18 -16.90 11.19
N GLY A 85 3.07 -16.87 10.19
CA GLY A 85 4.52 -16.89 10.37
C GLY A 85 5.20 -15.52 10.28
N THR A 86 4.51 -14.49 9.79
CA THR A 86 5.08 -13.16 9.56
C THR A 86 4.17 -12.06 10.08
N THR A 87 4.72 -10.87 10.32
CA THR A 87 3.91 -9.67 10.57
C THR A 87 3.46 -9.10 9.22
N VAL A 88 2.16 -9.19 8.93
CA VAL A 88 1.59 -8.74 7.65
C VAL A 88 0.79 -7.46 7.82
N TRP A 89 1.13 -6.43 7.05
CA TRP A 89 0.41 -5.16 6.97
C TRP A 89 -0.24 -4.99 5.61
N ILE A 90 -1.50 -4.57 5.62
CA ILE A 90 -2.32 -4.32 4.45
C ILE A 90 -2.50 -2.82 4.27
N ALA A 91 -2.38 -2.37 3.02
CA ALA A 91 -2.88 -1.08 2.58
C ALA A 91 -4.23 -1.28 1.89
N GLU A 92 -5.27 -0.62 2.37
CA GLU A 92 -6.63 -0.70 1.84
C GLU A 92 -7.28 0.68 1.67
N THR A 93 -8.33 0.76 0.86
CA THR A 93 -9.18 1.96 0.77
C THR A 93 -10.01 2.13 2.05
N GLY A 94 -10.61 3.30 2.24
CA GLY A 94 -11.61 3.50 3.31
C GLY A 94 -12.84 2.58 3.22
N THR A 95 -13.05 1.92 2.07
CA THR A 95 -14.11 0.92 1.85
C THR A 95 -13.65 -0.53 2.08
N GLY A 96 -12.39 -0.75 2.49
CA GLY A 96 -11.83 -2.08 2.77
C GLY A 96 -11.29 -2.82 1.54
N GLU A 97 -11.10 -2.13 0.40
CA GLU A 97 -10.52 -2.76 -0.78
C GLU A 97 -8.99 -2.87 -0.63
N VAL A 98 -8.46 -4.09 -0.63
CA VAL A 98 -7.02 -4.36 -0.53
C VAL A 98 -6.27 -3.82 -1.77
N LEU A 99 -5.31 -2.93 -1.52
CA LEU A 99 -4.47 -2.28 -2.54
C LEU A 99 -3.06 -2.85 -2.58
N GLY A 100 -2.57 -3.37 -1.46
CA GLY A 100 -1.24 -3.92 -1.32
C GLY A 100 -1.00 -4.51 0.05
N PHE A 101 0.08 -5.27 0.20
CA PHE A 101 0.53 -5.75 1.50
C PHE A 101 2.06 -5.80 1.59
N ALA A 102 2.55 -5.82 2.82
CA ALA A 102 3.92 -6.15 3.16
C ALA A 102 3.94 -7.22 4.24
N SER A 103 4.86 -8.17 4.15
CA SER A 103 5.11 -9.17 5.21
C SER A 103 6.55 -9.08 5.71
N LEU A 104 6.72 -9.18 7.02
CA LEU A 104 8.02 -9.14 7.68
C LEU A 104 8.25 -10.38 8.53
N ASP A 105 9.41 -11.02 8.37
CA ASP A 105 9.97 -11.97 9.33
C ASP A 105 11.14 -11.29 10.06
N GLY A 106 10.90 -10.81 11.28
CA GLY A 106 11.84 -10.00 12.04
C GLY A 106 12.26 -8.73 11.27
N THR A 107 13.50 -8.69 10.79
CA THR A 107 14.05 -7.58 10.01
C THR A 107 14.07 -7.84 8.50
N GLU A 108 13.57 -8.98 8.03
CA GLU A 108 13.48 -9.29 6.61
C GLU A 108 12.10 -8.92 6.06
N LEU A 109 12.06 -7.99 5.11
CA LEU A 109 10.87 -7.69 4.32
C LEU A 109 10.75 -8.75 3.24
N GLU A 110 10.03 -9.83 3.53
CA GLU A 110 9.88 -10.98 2.64
C GLU A 110 9.01 -10.66 1.43
N HIS A 111 7.91 -9.95 1.64
CA HIS A 111 6.96 -9.59 0.58
C HIS A 111 6.59 -8.11 0.64
N LEU A 112 6.52 -7.49 -0.54
CA LEU A 112 5.88 -6.20 -0.74
C LEU A 112 5.25 -6.20 -2.13
N TYR A 113 3.93 -6.33 -2.17
CA TYR A 113 3.18 -6.43 -3.41
C TYR A 113 2.03 -5.45 -3.42
N LEU A 114 1.77 -4.87 -4.59
CA LEU A 114 0.67 -3.95 -4.83
C LEU A 114 -0.17 -4.47 -5.98
N ARG A 115 -1.45 -4.15 -5.96
CA ARG A 115 -2.27 -4.30 -7.15
C ARG A 115 -1.65 -3.56 -8.36
N PRO A 116 -1.63 -4.16 -9.56
CA PRO A 116 -0.96 -3.57 -10.71
C PRO A 116 -1.44 -2.17 -11.11
N ASP A 117 -2.73 -1.88 -10.92
CA ASP A 117 -3.46 -0.66 -11.32
C ASP A 117 -3.28 0.53 -10.36
N VAL A 118 -2.73 0.29 -9.15
CA VAL A 118 -2.53 1.32 -8.12
C VAL A 118 -1.06 1.64 -7.85
N ARG A 119 -0.14 1.08 -8.66
CA ARG A 119 1.29 1.38 -8.59
C ARG A 119 1.57 2.85 -8.87
N ARG A 120 2.71 3.35 -8.35
CA ARG A 120 3.18 4.73 -8.49
C ARG A 120 2.26 5.79 -7.85
N ARG A 121 1.44 5.40 -6.86
CA ARG A 121 0.56 6.28 -6.07
C ARG A 121 1.02 6.47 -4.61
N GLY A 122 2.26 6.10 -4.28
CA GLY A 122 2.81 6.21 -2.92
C GLY A 122 2.45 5.08 -1.95
N ILE A 123 1.59 4.13 -2.33
CA ILE A 123 1.14 3.02 -1.47
C ILE A 123 2.30 2.10 -1.05
N GLY A 124 3.19 1.74 -1.99
CA GLY A 124 4.37 0.93 -1.66
C GLY A 124 5.32 1.64 -0.68
N SER A 125 5.42 2.96 -0.80
CA SER A 125 6.19 3.80 0.11
C SER A 125 5.58 3.84 1.51
N LEU A 126 4.25 3.86 1.60
CA LEU A 126 3.50 3.80 2.85
C LEU A 126 3.74 2.47 3.58
N LEU A 127 3.65 1.35 2.86
CA LEU A 127 3.95 0.02 3.39
C LEU A 127 5.43 -0.12 3.79
N LEU A 128 6.35 0.42 3.00
CA LEU A 128 7.78 0.41 3.34
C LEU A 128 8.09 1.27 4.57
N ALA A 129 7.44 2.42 4.73
CA ALA A 129 7.54 3.21 5.95
C ALA A 129 7.05 2.42 7.16
N LYS A 130 5.95 1.68 7.00
CA LYS A 130 5.45 0.81 8.06
C LYS A 130 6.41 -0.31 8.43
N ALA A 131 7.06 -0.93 7.43
CA ALA A 131 8.10 -1.92 7.66
C ALA A 131 9.27 -1.35 8.50
N ARG A 132 9.65 -0.08 8.28
CA ARG A 132 10.68 0.61 9.08
C ARG A 132 10.23 0.96 10.48
N GLU A 133 8.94 1.23 10.70
CA GLU A 133 8.43 1.41 12.06
C GLU A 133 8.56 0.12 12.88
N ILE A 134 8.36 -1.04 12.23
CA ILE A 134 8.45 -2.36 12.86
C ILE A 134 9.90 -2.77 13.09
N ALA A 135 10.78 -2.52 12.10
CA ALA A 135 12.21 -2.80 12.16
C ALA A 135 13.01 -1.49 11.99
N PRO A 136 13.16 -0.69 13.07
CA PRO A 136 13.70 0.66 12.99
C PRO A 136 15.19 0.74 12.72
N ASP A 137 15.96 -0.30 13.06
CA ASP A 137 17.42 -0.27 12.96
C ASP A 137 17.94 -0.74 11.60
N GLU A 138 17.37 -1.83 11.08
CA GLU A 138 17.78 -2.48 9.84
C GLU A 138 16.60 -3.18 9.15
N LEU A 139 16.60 -3.14 7.82
CA LEU A 139 15.77 -4.02 6.98
C LEU A 139 16.64 -4.71 5.94
N THR A 140 16.36 -5.99 5.70
CA THR A 140 16.89 -6.72 4.55
C THR A 140 15.77 -7.23 3.66
N LEU A 141 16.07 -7.47 2.38
CA LEU A 141 15.12 -8.05 1.44
C LEU A 141 15.85 -8.67 0.26
N TYR A 142 15.14 -9.51 -0.47
CA TYR A 142 15.60 -10.09 -1.73
C TYR A 142 14.74 -9.61 -2.90
N VAL A 143 15.38 -9.32 -4.03
CA VAL A 143 14.70 -8.96 -5.28
C VAL A 143 15.36 -9.70 -6.42
N PHE A 144 14.58 -10.27 -7.34
CA PHE A 144 15.14 -10.81 -8.57
C PHE A 144 15.91 -9.74 -9.34
N GLN A 145 17.10 -10.07 -9.83
CA GLN A 145 17.99 -9.10 -10.48
C GLN A 145 17.36 -8.46 -11.71
N ARG A 146 16.48 -9.20 -12.42
CA ARG A 146 15.70 -8.75 -13.58
C ARG A 146 14.54 -7.81 -13.24
N ASN A 147 14.10 -7.76 -11.98
CA ASN A 147 13.03 -6.87 -11.54
C ASN A 147 13.58 -5.46 -11.29
N THR A 148 13.96 -4.79 -12.38
CA THR A 148 14.59 -3.46 -12.35
C THR A 148 13.71 -2.39 -11.71
N ASP A 149 12.39 -2.48 -11.88
CA ASP A 149 11.42 -1.58 -11.25
C ASP A 149 11.45 -1.68 -9.71
N ALA A 150 11.46 -2.90 -9.16
CA ALA A 150 11.55 -3.09 -7.71
C ALA A 150 12.92 -2.68 -7.16
N ARG A 151 14.01 -3.01 -7.87
CA ARG A 151 15.36 -2.58 -7.48
C ARG A 151 15.48 -1.06 -7.41
N ALA A 152 15.02 -0.36 -8.45
CA ALA A 152 15.01 1.11 -8.48
C ALA A 152 14.12 1.71 -7.39
N PHE A 153 13.02 1.04 -7.01
CA PHE A 153 12.19 1.43 -5.88
C PHE A 153 13.00 1.38 -4.58
N TYR A 154 13.60 0.24 -4.23
CA TYR A 154 14.34 0.10 -2.97
C TYR A 154 15.58 0.98 -2.92
N GLU A 155 16.34 1.10 -4.01
CA GLU A 155 17.51 1.98 -4.11
C GLU A 155 17.14 3.44 -3.87
N ARG A 156 16.01 3.91 -4.40
CA ARG A 156 15.49 5.27 -4.13
C ARG A 156 15.18 5.49 -2.65
N TYR A 157 14.80 4.43 -1.93
CA TYR A 157 14.55 4.49 -0.49
C TYR A 157 15.82 4.26 0.34
N GLY A 158 17.01 4.21 -0.26
CA GLY A 158 18.28 4.09 0.47
C GLY A 158 18.67 2.67 0.81
N PHE A 159 18.07 1.66 0.18
CA PHE A 159 18.60 0.31 0.24
C PHE A 159 19.84 0.18 -0.64
N THR A 160 20.81 -0.58 -0.16
CA THR A 160 22.05 -0.88 -0.89
C THR A 160 22.16 -2.37 -1.16
N ALA A 161 22.64 -2.73 -2.35
CA ALA A 161 22.87 -4.13 -2.69
C ALA A 161 24.08 -4.66 -1.90
N VAL A 162 23.91 -5.74 -1.15
CA VAL A 162 24.94 -6.34 -0.29
C VAL A 162 25.34 -7.75 -0.71
N GLY A 163 24.63 -8.35 -1.66
CA GLY A 163 24.97 -9.66 -2.21
C GLY A 163 24.14 -9.99 -3.44
N PHE A 164 24.71 -10.81 -4.32
CA PHE A 164 24.06 -11.33 -5.52
C PHE A 164 24.21 -12.84 -5.53
N ASP A 165 23.19 -13.54 -5.98
CA ASP A 165 23.26 -14.99 -6.22
C ASP A 165 22.96 -15.35 -7.68
N ASP A 166 23.07 -16.64 -7.99
CA ASP A 166 22.80 -17.22 -9.31
C ASP A 166 21.40 -17.86 -9.40
N GLY A 167 20.54 -17.65 -8.39
CA GLY A 167 19.21 -18.23 -8.30
C GLY A 167 19.19 -19.67 -7.79
N SER A 168 20.34 -20.30 -7.51
CA SER A 168 20.39 -21.70 -7.03
C SER A 168 19.61 -21.92 -5.74
N ARG A 169 19.46 -20.87 -4.91
CA ARG A 169 18.76 -20.91 -3.61
C ARG A 169 17.24 -20.81 -3.69
N ASN A 170 16.67 -20.23 -4.75
CA ASN A 170 15.23 -20.05 -4.87
C ASN A 170 14.60 -21.09 -5.80
N GLU A 171 13.28 -21.23 -5.70
CA GLU A 171 12.53 -22.26 -6.44
C GLU A 171 12.39 -21.89 -7.92
N GLU A 172 12.39 -20.59 -8.22
CA GLU A 172 12.30 -20.05 -9.58
C GLU A 172 13.59 -20.22 -10.38
N LYS A 173 14.72 -20.54 -9.72
CA LYS A 173 16.07 -20.59 -10.33
C LYS A 173 16.43 -19.29 -11.05
N GLU A 174 15.97 -18.17 -10.51
CA GLU A 174 16.20 -16.83 -11.05
C GLU A 174 17.17 -16.08 -10.14
N PRO A 175 18.30 -15.56 -10.68
CA PRO A 175 19.23 -14.75 -9.91
C PRO A 175 18.56 -13.63 -9.11
N ASP A 176 18.88 -13.53 -7.83
CA ASP A 176 18.40 -12.48 -6.95
C ASP A 176 19.54 -11.65 -6.34
N VAL A 177 19.17 -10.52 -5.77
CA VAL A 177 20.05 -9.59 -5.08
C VAL A 177 19.49 -9.35 -3.68
N ARG A 178 20.35 -9.50 -2.68
CA ARG A 178 20.07 -9.11 -1.31
C ARG A 178 20.34 -7.63 -1.15
N TYR A 179 19.33 -6.89 -0.68
CA TYR A 179 19.46 -5.49 -0.29
C TYR A 179 19.43 -5.35 1.24
N ARG A 180 20.09 -4.30 1.74
CA ARG A 180 20.07 -3.87 3.13
C ARG A 180 19.82 -2.37 3.22
N TRP A 181 19.00 -1.97 4.18
CA TRP A 181 18.85 -0.60 4.65
C TRP A 181 19.15 -0.55 6.14
N THR A 182 19.83 0.51 6.60
CA THR A 182 20.09 0.78 8.02
C THR A 182 19.73 2.22 8.33
N ALA A 183 19.20 2.51 9.52
CA ALA A 183 18.79 3.87 9.90
C ALA A 183 19.92 4.92 9.91
N ASN A 184 21.17 4.46 10.05
CA ASN A 184 22.37 5.32 10.17
C ASN A 184 23.17 5.45 8.85
N GLY A 185 22.60 5.02 7.71
CA GLY A 185 23.27 4.97 6.40
C GLY A 185 22.90 6.11 5.46
#